data_AF-A0A2V1AML2-F1
#
_entry.id   AF-A0A2V1AML2-F1
#
_cell.length_a   1.000
_cell.length_b   1.000
_cell.length_c   1.000
_cell.angle_alpha   90.00
_cell.angle_beta   90.00
_cell.angle_gamma   90.00
#
_symmetry.space_group_name_H-M   'P 1'
#
loop_
_entity.id
_entity.type
_entity.pdbx_description
1 polymer ?
#
loop_
_entity_poly.entity_id
_entity_poly.type
_entity_poly.pdbx_seq_one_letter_code
_entity_poly.pdbx_strand_id
1 'polypeptide(L)'
;MSEESKQEPKPVSEDVVIADPQEQEESALDKVEVIELLPNLFTLLQQLEKGELQPKDFDNHAGTIRMKLNNMRSLLSEISGICEPVEDRLQKIKAVRESNSRKKEFINAFRERVRGDLKDDSGN
;
A
#
# COMPACT_ATOMS: atom_id res chain seq x y z
N MET A 1 24.36 32.95 -40.15
CA MET A 1 23.63 33.30 -38.92
C MET A 1 23.30 31.99 -38.25
N SER A 2 24.08 31.66 -37.23
CA SER A 2 24.02 30.37 -36.54
C SER A 2 23.58 30.66 -35.12
N GLU A 3 22.36 30.25 -34.77
CA GLU A 3 21.87 30.28 -33.40
C GLU A 3 22.27 28.97 -32.72
N GLU A 4 23.29 29.03 -31.87
CA GLU A 4 23.68 27.91 -31.00
C GLU A 4 23.08 28.18 -29.61
N SER A 5 21.89 27.61 -29.40
CA SER A 5 21.15 27.74 -28.14
C SER A 5 21.79 26.85 -27.06
N LYS A 6 22.43 27.48 -26.08
CA LYS A 6 22.91 26.83 -24.84
C LYS A 6 21.70 26.33 -24.04
N GLN A 7 21.50 25.02 -24.02
CA GLN A 7 20.52 24.39 -23.14
C GLN A 7 21.23 23.89 -21.88
N GLU A 8 21.01 24.60 -20.77
CA GLU A 8 21.41 24.17 -19.43
C GLU A 8 20.63 22.90 -19.03
N PRO A 9 21.27 21.88 -18.42
CA PRO A 9 20.57 20.69 -17.99
C PRO A 9 19.71 21.01 -16.76
N LYS A 10 18.39 20.95 -16.93
CA LYS A 10 17.43 21.04 -15.83
C LYS A 10 17.61 19.84 -14.87
N PRO A 11 17.46 20.06 -13.55
CA PRO A 11 17.59 19.01 -12.56
C PRO A 11 16.45 17.99 -12.74
N VAL A 12 16.83 16.72 -12.91
CA VAL A 12 15.92 15.58 -12.92
C VAL A 12 15.30 15.50 -11.52
N SER A 13 14.04 15.91 -11.41
CA SER A 13 13.21 15.61 -10.25
C SER A 13 13.01 14.10 -10.20
N GLU A 14 13.76 13.43 -9.33
CA GLU A 14 13.54 12.05 -8.92
C GLU A 14 12.27 11.96 -8.06
N ASP A 15 11.10 12.09 -8.69
CA ASP A 15 9.96 11.28 -8.25
C ASP A 15 10.04 9.99 -9.07
N VAL A 16 10.82 9.03 -8.55
CA VAL A 16 10.70 7.65 -8.99
C VAL A 16 9.36 7.16 -8.49
N VAL A 17 8.32 7.43 -9.27
CA VAL A 17 7.08 6.67 -9.20
C VAL A 17 7.46 5.26 -9.64
N ILE A 18 7.76 4.39 -8.67
CA ILE A 18 7.78 2.95 -8.91
C ILE A 18 6.32 2.58 -9.15
N ALA A 19 5.86 2.78 -10.39
CA ALA A 19 4.60 2.21 -10.84
C ALA A 19 4.80 0.69 -10.83
N ASP A 20 4.23 0.02 -9.84
CA ASP A 20 4.12 -1.43 -9.83
C ASP A 20 3.24 -1.83 -11.02
N PRO A 21 3.67 -2.69 -11.96
CA PRO A 21 2.92 -3.00 -13.19
C PRO A 21 1.60 -3.76 -12.99
N GLN A 22 1.02 -3.78 -11.79
CA GLN A 22 -0.21 -4.53 -11.47
C GLN A 22 -1.50 -3.68 -11.50
N GLU A 23 -1.48 -2.45 -11.98
CA GLU A 23 -2.68 -1.59 -11.98
C GLU A 23 -3.66 -1.93 -13.12
N GLN A 24 -4.50 -2.92 -12.85
CA GLN A 24 -5.97 -2.82 -12.98
C GLN A 24 -6.72 -3.98 -12.30
N GLU A 25 -6.11 -4.70 -11.35
CA GLU A 25 -6.90 -5.57 -10.48
C GLU A 25 -7.61 -4.70 -9.43
N GLU A 26 -8.95 -4.82 -9.35
CA GLU A 26 -9.74 -4.22 -8.27
C GLU A 26 -9.08 -4.52 -6.93
N SER A 27 -8.84 -3.46 -6.15
CA SER A 27 -8.20 -3.60 -4.85
C SER A 27 -9.07 -4.45 -3.93
N ALA A 28 -8.46 -5.12 -2.96
CA ALA A 28 -9.21 -5.89 -1.97
C ALA A 28 -10.27 -5.05 -1.25
N LEU A 29 -10.07 -3.73 -1.14
CA LEU A 29 -11.05 -2.79 -0.60
C LEU A 29 -12.25 -2.59 -1.54
N ASP A 30 -12.00 -2.42 -2.85
CA ASP A 30 -13.06 -2.30 -3.86
C ASP A 30 -13.96 -3.55 -3.87
N LYS A 31 -13.32 -4.73 -3.76
CA LYS A 31 -14.02 -6.02 -3.67
C LYS A 31 -14.83 -6.18 -2.39
N VAL A 32 -14.43 -5.57 -1.29
CA VAL A 32 -15.18 -5.58 -0.02
C VAL A 32 -16.35 -4.59 -0.08
N GLU A 33 -16.17 -3.43 -0.71
CA GLU A 33 -17.20 -2.39 -0.81
C GLU A 33 -18.46 -2.89 -1.53
N VAL A 34 -18.31 -3.74 -2.53
CA VAL A 34 -19.44 -4.34 -3.28
C VAL A 34 -20.17 -5.46 -2.51
N ILE A 35 -19.66 -5.91 -1.35
CA ILE A 35 -20.30 -6.98 -0.57
C ILE A 35 -21.45 -6.41 0.27
N GLU A 36 -22.67 -6.59 -0.23
CA GLU A 36 -23.87 -6.20 0.50
C GLU A 36 -24.20 -7.19 1.65
N LEU A 37 -23.83 -6.84 2.89
CA LEU A 37 -24.17 -7.64 4.08
C LEU A 37 -25.50 -7.21 4.71
N LEU A 38 -25.67 -5.91 4.94
CA LEU A 38 -26.80 -5.34 5.68
C LEU A 38 -28.16 -5.60 5.02
N PRO A 39 -28.34 -5.41 3.69
CA PRO A 39 -29.63 -5.71 3.04
C PRO A 39 -30.03 -7.18 3.19
N ASN A 40 -29.06 -8.09 3.12
CA ASN A 40 -29.30 -9.53 3.25
C ASN A 40 -29.68 -9.91 4.69
N LEU A 41 -29.01 -9.31 5.69
CA LEU A 41 -29.39 -9.48 7.08
C LEU A 41 -30.78 -8.91 7.37
N PHE A 42 -31.07 -7.71 6.86
CA PHE A 42 -32.37 -7.06 7.05
C PHE A 42 -33.52 -7.86 6.43
N THR A 43 -33.32 -8.35 5.21
CA THR A 43 -34.29 -9.23 4.54
C THR A 43 -34.56 -10.49 5.35
N LEU A 44 -33.50 -11.13 5.85
CA LEU A 44 -33.61 -12.34 6.67
C LEU A 44 -34.40 -12.09 7.96
N LEU A 45 -34.12 -10.97 8.63
CA LEU A 45 -34.83 -10.57 9.85
C LEU A 45 -36.31 -10.26 9.58
N GLN A 46 -36.62 -9.59 8.47
CA GLN A 46 -38.02 -9.32 8.10
C GLN A 46 -38.80 -10.60 7.77
N GLN A 47 -38.19 -11.55 7.08
CA GLN A 47 -38.84 -12.84 6.77
C GLN A 47 -39.13 -13.61 8.06
N LEU A 48 -38.23 -13.56 9.04
CA LEU A 48 -38.45 -14.15 10.36
C LEU A 48 -39.57 -13.43 11.13
N GLU A 49 -39.57 -12.09 11.14
CA GLU A 49 -40.59 -11.27 11.82
C GLU A 49 -41.99 -11.49 11.25
N LYS A 50 -42.11 -11.59 9.91
CA LYS A 50 -43.37 -11.85 9.22
C LYS A 50 -43.84 -13.30 9.31
N GLY A 51 -43.02 -14.20 9.86
CA GLY A 51 -43.30 -15.63 9.94
C GLY A 51 -43.19 -16.36 8.58
N GLU A 52 -42.66 -15.70 7.55
CA GLU A 52 -42.35 -16.31 6.24
C GLU A 52 -41.21 -17.32 6.36
N LEU A 53 -40.32 -17.10 7.34
CA LEU A 53 -39.22 -18.00 7.68
C LEU A 53 -39.45 -18.59 9.08
N GLN A 54 -39.36 -19.91 9.19
CA GLN A 54 -39.42 -20.55 10.51
C GLN A 54 -38.08 -20.39 11.24
N PRO A 55 -38.08 -20.22 12.58
CA PRO A 55 -36.85 -20.11 13.36
C PRO A 55 -35.86 -21.26 13.16
N LYS A 56 -36.37 -22.48 12.92
CA LYS A 56 -35.55 -23.68 12.64
C LYS A 56 -34.77 -23.59 11.32
N ASP A 57 -35.28 -22.80 10.37
CA ASP A 57 -34.71 -22.65 9.02
C ASP A 57 -33.83 -21.39 8.90
N PHE A 58 -33.81 -20.56 9.96
CA PHE A 58 -32.99 -19.35 10.04
C PHE A 58 -31.51 -19.62 9.81
N ASP A 59 -30.98 -20.67 10.44
CA ASP A 59 -29.56 -21.00 10.34
C ASP A 59 -29.18 -21.29 8.88
N ASN A 60 -30.00 -22.08 8.17
CA ASN A 60 -29.79 -22.40 6.76
C ASN A 60 -29.75 -21.14 5.89
N HIS A 61 -30.64 -20.18 6.15
CA HIS A 61 -30.73 -18.93 5.38
C HIS A 61 -29.62 -17.93 5.76
N ALA A 62 -29.11 -17.99 6.98
CA ALA A 62 -27.93 -17.24 7.42
C ALA A 62 -26.60 -17.76 6.83
N GLY A 63 -26.61 -18.92 6.15
CA GLY A 63 -25.42 -19.48 5.50
C GLY A 63 -24.77 -18.54 4.49
N THR A 64 -25.57 -17.87 3.65
CA THR A 64 -25.08 -16.89 2.67
C THR A 64 -24.41 -15.68 3.34
N ILE A 65 -24.94 -15.23 4.47
CA ILE A 65 -24.37 -14.12 5.26
C ILE A 65 -23.01 -14.55 5.83
N ARG A 66 -22.90 -15.77 6.37
CA ARG A 66 -21.65 -16.34 6.86
C ARG A 66 -20.60 -16.46 5.75
N MET A 67 -21.00 -16.91 4.57
CA MET A 67 -20.09 -17.00 3.41
C MET A 67 -19.57 -15.62 3.02
N LYS A 68 -20.44 -14.60 2.93
CA LYS A 68 -20.02 -13.22 2.65
C LYS A 68 -19.07 -12.65 3.71
N LEU A 69 -19.31 -12.94 4.99
CA LEU A 69 -18.40 -12.55 6.09
C LEU A 69 -17.03 -13.22 5.97
N ASN A 70 -16.98 -14.51 5.64
CA ASN A 70 -15.72 -15.22 5.44
C ASN A 70 -14.95 -14.65 4.24
N ASN A 71 -15.64 -14.33 3.14
CA ASN A 71 -15.03 -13.71 1.97
C ASN A 71 -14.46 -12.33 2.31
N MET A 72 -15.21 -11.47 3.02
CA MET A 72 -14.69 -10.18 3.50
C MET A 72 -13.45 -10.36 4.38
N ARG A 73 -13.47 -11.31 5.32
CA ARG A 73 -12.30 -11.58 6.17
C ARG A 73 -11.08 -12.02 5.36
N SER A 74 -11.28 -12.85 4.33
CA SER A 74 -10.21 -13.28 3.42
C SER A 74 -9.62 -12.09 2.67
N LEU A 75 -10.47 -11.29 2.02
CA LEU A 75 -10.04 -10.10 1.27
C LEU A 75 -9.29 -9.10 2.16
N LEU A 76 -9.80 -8.84 3.37
CA LEU A 76 -9.12 -7.95 4.31
C LEU A 76 -7.77 -8.52 4.76
N SER A 77 -7.63 -9.84 4.88
CA SER A 77 -6.36 -10.47 5.28
C SER A 77 -5.25 -10.35 4.22
N GLU A 78 -5.61 -10.14 2.95
CA GLU A 78 -4.67 -9.89 1.86
C GLU A 78 -4.05 -8.48 1.96
N ILE A 79 -4.68 -7.56 2.70
CA ILE A 79 -4.20 -6.20 2.86
C ILE A 79 -3.05 -6.16 3.87
N SER A 80 -1.84 -6.02 3.36
CA SER A 80 -0.62 -5.95 4.16
C SER A 80 -0.66 -4.77 5.15
N GLY A 81 -0.46 -5.07 6.43
CA GLY A 81 -0.45 -4.07 7.50
C GLY A 81 -1.83 -3.55 7.90
N ILE A 82 -2.94 -4.20 7.49
CA ILE A 82 -4.28 -3.77 7.91
C ILE A 82 -4.51 -3.88 9.43
N CYS A 83 -3.85 -4.84 10.07
CA CYS A 83 -3.88 -5.03 11.52
C CYS A 83 -2.70 -4.32 12.22
N GLU A 84 -1.86 -3.61 11.48
CA GLU A 84 -0.72 -2.90 12.08
C GLU A 84 -1.20 -1.59 12.70
N PRO A 85 -0.90 -1.32 13.98
CA PRO A 85 -1.13 -0.01 14.58
C PRO A 85 -0.39 1.08 13.79
N VAL A 86 -1.03 2.25 13.64
CA VAL A 86 -0.45 3.37 12.89
C VAL A 86 0.88 3.81 13.50
N GLU A 87 0.99 3.80 14.83
CA GLU A 87 2.21 4.13 15.58
C GLU A 87 3.38 3.21 15.22
N ASP A 88 3.14 1.90 15.12
CA ASP A 88 4.18 0.92 14.77
C ASP A 88 4.69 1.17 13.34
N ARG A 89 3.77 1.51 12.43
CA ARG A 89 4.11 1.84 11.04
C ARG A 89 4.93 3.13 10.96
N LEU A 90 4.60 4.13 11.77
CA LEU A 90 5.38 5.37 11.90
C LEU A 90 6.79 5.11 12.43
N GLN A 91 6.94 4.23 13.41
CA GLN A 91 8.27 3.85 13.93
C GLN A 91 9.12 3.16 12.85
N LYS A 92 8.54 2.24 12.07
CA LYS A 92 9.23 1.61 10.94
C LYS A 92 9.67 2.64 9.90
N ILE A 93 8.80 3.58 9.53
CA ILE A 93 9.14 4.66 8.59
C ILE A 93 10.32 5.48 9.13
N LYS A 94 10.29 5.84 10.42
CA LYS A 94 11.39 6.59 11.06
C LYS A 94 12.70 5.81 11.02
N ALA A 95 12.69 4.53 11.38
CA ALA A 95 13.87 3.68 11.35
C ALA A 95 14.47 3.56 9.93
N VAL A 96 13.62 3.38 8.92
CA VAL A 96 14.04 3.34 7.50
C VAL A 96 14.66 4.67 7.07
N ARG A 97 14.04 5.80 7.43
CA ARG A 97 14.57 7.14 7.13
C ARG A 97 15.94 7.37 7.78
N GLU A 98 16.10 7.01 9.05
CA GLU A 98 17.38 7.13 9.76
C GLU A 98 18.47 6.22 9.18
N SER A 99 18.11 5.00 8.76
CA SER A 99 19.02 4.10 8.05
C SER A 99 19.46 4.71 6.72
N ASN A 100 18.52 5.25 5.94
CA ASN A 100 18.82 5.86 4.65
C ASN A 100 19.71 7.10 4.79
N SER A 101 19.48 7.95 5.81
CA SER A 101 20.35 9.10 6.09
C SER A 101 21.79 8.65 6.36
N ARG A 102 21.97 7.69 7.28
CA ARG A 102 23.28 7.16 7.64
C ARG A 102 24.02 6.55 6.44
N LYS A 103 23.32 5.77 5.62
CA LYS A 103 23.90 5.18 4.40
C LYS A 103 24.30 6.26 3.39
N LYS A 104 23.47 7.29 3.21
CA LYS A 104 23.77 8.42 2.31
C LYS A 104 24.98 9.21 2.78
N GLU A 105 25.06 9.52 4.08
CA GLU A 105 26.22 10.18 4.68
C GLU A 105 27.50 9.37 4.50
N PHE A 106 27.45 8.05 4.75
CA PHE A 106 28.59 7.17 4.53
C PHE A 106 29.07 7.16 3.08
N ILE A 107 28.14 7.02 2.12
CA ILE A 107 28.47 7.03 0.69
C ILE A 107 29.07 8.38 0.29
N ASN A 108 28.53 9.49 0.79
CA ASN A 108 29.07 10.82 0.51
C ASN A 108 30.47 10.99 1.10
N ALA A 109 30.71 10.58 2.35
CA ALA A 109 32.03 10.64 2.96
C ALA A 109 33.05 9.78 2.20
N PHE A 110 32.65 8.57 1.78
CA PHE A 110 33.47 7.71 0.95
C PHE A 110 33.80 8.35 -0.40
N ARG A 111 32.80 8.96 -1.07
CA ARG A 111 32.97 9.66 -2.34
C ARG A 111 33.95 10.82 -2.24
N GLU A 112 33.85 11.63 -1.19
CA GLU A 112 34.78 12.76 -0.99
C GLU A 112 36.19 12.28 -0.67
N ARG A 113 36.35 11.19 0.10
CA ARG A 113 37.67 10.57 0.33
C ARG A 113 38.32 10.12 -0.97
N VAL A 114 37.61 9.34 -1.78
CA VAL A 114 38.13 8.86 -3.08
C VAL A 114 38.46 10.04 -4.01
N ARG A 115 37.65 11.10 -4.01
CA ARG A 115 37.95 12.31 -4.80
C ARG A 115 39.19 13.04 -4.29
N GLY A 116 39.43 13.06 -2.99
CA GLY A 116 40.66 13.60 -2.39
C GLY A 116 41.89 12.81 -2.85
N ASP A 117 41.86 11.48 -2.66
CA ASP A 117 42.95 10.59 -3.02
C ASP A 117 43.32 10.68 -4.53
N LEU A 118 42.33 10.85 -5.43
CA LEU A 118 42.57 11.03 -6.87
C LEU A 118 43.20 12.38 -7.25
N LYS A 119 42.96 13.43 -6.46
CA LYS A 119 43.55 14.76 -6.72
C LYS A 119 45.01 14.82 -6.29
N ASP A 120 45.38 14.10 -5.23
CA ASP A 120 46.75 14.08 -4.73
C ASP A 120 47.68 13.23 -5.63
N ASP A 121 47.14 12.21 -6.33
CA ASP A 121 47.91 11.34 -7.24
C ASP A 121 48.15 11.96 -8.64
N SER A 122 47.44 13.04 -8.98
CA SER A 122 47.58 13.78 -10.26
C SER A 122 48.50 15.01 -10.17
N GLY A 123 49.06 15.27 -8.99
CA GLY A 123 49.83 16.48 -8.65
C GLY A 123 51.34 16.28 -8.49
N ASN A 124 51.89 15.13 -8.87
CA ASN A 124 53.32 14.81 -8.89
C ASN A 124 53.74 14.29 -10.26
#